data_AF-A0A959DTL6-F1
#
_entry.id   AF-A0A959DTL6-F1
#
_cell.length_a   1.000
_cell.length_b   1.000
_cell.length_c   1.000
_cell.angle_alpha   90.00
_cell.angle_beta   90.00
_cell.angle_gamma   90.00
#
_symmetry.space_group_name_H-M   'P 1'
#
loop_
_entity.id
_entity.type
_entity.pdbx_description
1 polymer ?
#
loop_
_entity_poly.entity_id
_entity_poly.type
_entity_poly.pdbx_seq_one_letter_code
_entity_poly.pdbx_strand_id
1 'polypeptide(L)'
;MRTFNIFKYLILSPVVLGWMFACHQDSEQDQKWNQIIERNKQLASGYENFYRIIAETTTAAEGTMGQARSMRDNNIRHTKMEEAIAEADPVFMQQLATFQPRMDSIEVRRQRLVSRAGADGLKEAQQNSELARRLASEAHMNLINPLGTVKQATDLCDRVNKLLADAEYTLEEASKRLNKANQTGQ
;
A
#
# COMPACT_ATOMS: atom_id res chain seq x y z
N MET A 1 -95.41 71.31 13.58
CA MET A 1 -95.21 70.28 12.53
C MET A 1 -93.74 70.20 12.17
N ARG A 2 -93.08 69.07 12.47
CA ARG A 2 -91.99 68.39 11.71
C ARG A 2 -91.14 67.53 12.67
N THR A 3 -91.67 66.36 12.99
CA THR A 3 -90.90 65.20 13.47
C THR A 3 -90.55 64.37 12.24
N PHE A 4 -89.27 64.24 11.87
CA PHE A 4 -88.85 63.26 10.86
C PHE A 4 -87.48 62.66 11.20
N ASN A 5 -87.56 61.46 11.79
CA ASN A 5 -86.76 60.25 11.56
C ASN A 5 -85.23 60.35 11.54
N ILE A 6 -84.62 60.01 12.68
CA ILE A 6 -83.21 59.59 12.84
C ILE A 6 -82.99 58.13 12.39
N PHE A 7 -84.03 57.40 11.97
CA PHE A 7 -83.94 56.00 11.50
C PHE A 7 -83.59 55.88 9.99
N LYS A 8 -82.44 56.38 9.54
CA LYS A 8 -82.02 56.18 8.13
C LYS A 8 -80.60 55.69 7.88
N TYR A 9 -79.76 55.51 8.90
CA TYR A 9 -78.35 55.15 8.72
C TYR A 9 -77.88 53.99 9.61
N LEU A 10 -78.73 52.97 9.81
CA LEU A 10 -78.29 51.74 10.48
C LEU A 10 -78.80 50.49 9.76
N ILE A 11 -78.54 50.40 8.47
CA ILE A 11 -78.51 49.12 7.78
C ILE A 11 -77.14 49.05 7.11
N LEU A 12 -76.14 48.55 7.85
CA LEU A 12 -74.96 47.99 7.22
C LEU A 12 -75.47 46.93 6.24
N SER A 13 -75.39 47.22 4.95
CA SER A 13 -75.83 46.31 3.91
C SER A 13 -75.12 44.96 4.11
N PRO A 14 -75.85 43.82 4.15
CA PRO A 14 -75.27 42.48 4.28
C PRO A 14 -74.17 42.21 3.25
N VAL A 15 -74.20 42.93 2.13
CA VAL A 15 -73.21 42.86 1.05
C VAL A 15 -71.82 43.35 1.52
N VAL A 16 -71.73 44.45 2.28
CA VAL A 16 -70.42 45.00 2.69
C VAL A 16 -69.77 44.12 3.78
N LEU A 17 -70.58 43.58 4.70
CA LEU A 17 -70.12 42.60 5.67
C LEU A 17 -69.67 41.29 4.98
N GLY A 18 -70.40 40.81 3.97
CA GLY A 18 -70.03 39.63 3.20
C GLY A 18 -68.69 39.77 2.45
N TRP A 19 -68.40 40.95 1.88
CA TRP A 19 -67.12 41.22 1.24
C TRP A 19 -65.95 41.30 2.23
N MET A 20 -66.15 41.91 3.40
CA MET A 20 -65.12 41.90 4.44
C MET A 20 -64.85 40.47 4.96
N PHE A 21 -65.88 39.64 5.14
CA PHE A 21 -65.70 38.24 5.52
C PHE A 21 -64.99 37.44 4.43
N ALA A 22 -65.36 37.60 3.16
CA ALA A 22 -64.70 36.91 2.04
C ALA A 22 -63.21 37.31 1.93
N CYS A 23 -62.89 38.60 2.00
CA CYS A 23 -61.49 39.06 1.98
C CYS A 23 -60.70 38.61 3.22
N HIS A 24 -61.34 38.51 4.39
CA HIS A 24 -60.68 37.98 5.59
C HIS A 24 -60.43 36.46 5.46
N GLN A 25 -61.38 35.73 4.90
CA GLN A 25 -61.29 34.28 4.65
C GLN A 25 -60.22 33.93 3.60
N ASP A 26 -60.12 34.72 2.53
CA ASP A 26 -59.06 34.61 1.52
C ASP A 26 -57.69 34.91 2.15
N SER A 27 -57.60 35.94 3.02
CA SER A 27 -56.34 36.26 3.71
C SER A 27 -55.90 35.19 4.70
N GLU A 28 -56.83 34.52 5.40
CA GLU A 28 -56.53 33.37 6.26
C GLU A 28 -56.10 32.15 5.44
N GLN A 29 -56.71 31.95 4.27
CA GLN A 29 -56.38 30.85 3.37
C GLN A 29 -54.98 31.04 2.76
N ASP A 30 -54.63 32.25 2.35
CA ASP A 30 -53.28 32.61 1.88
C ASP A 30 -52.23 32.47 2.98
N GLN A 31 -52.56 32.85 4.22
CA GLN A 31 -51.69 32.62 5.38
C GLN A 31 -51.45 31.12 5.63
N LYS A 32 -52.49 30.28 5.52
CA LYS A 32 -52.37 28.81 5.64
C LYS A 32 -51.51 28.24 4.52
N TRP A 33 -51.66 28.71 3.28
CA TRP A 33 -50.82 28.30 2.16
C TRP A 33 -49.35 28.65 2.35
N ASN A 34 -49.05 29.87 2.81
CA ASN A 34 -47.69 30.29 3.10
C ASN A 34 -47.04 29.44 4.21
N GLN A 35 -47.79 29.08 5.26
CA GLN A 35 -47.30 28.18 6.31
C GLN A 35 -46.99 26.77 5.78
N ILE A 36 -47.84 26.24 4.88
CA ILE A 36 -47.61 24.93 4.25
C ILE A 36 -46.36 24.96 3.36
N ILE A 37 -46.18 26.02 2.57
CA ILE A 37 -45.00 26.19 1.70
C ILE A 37 -43.73 26.24 2.55
N GLU A 38 -43.72 27.02 3.64
CA GLU A 38 -42.54 27.16 4.49
C GLU A 38 -42.20 25.84 5.22
N ARG A 39 -43.23 25.09 5.65
CA ARG A 39 -43.05 23.75 6.22
C ARG A 39 -42.47 22.77 5.19
N ASN A 40 -42.91 22.83 3.93
CA ASN A 40 -42.39 21.98 2.85
C ASN A 40 -40.93 22.33 2.50
N LYS A 41 -40.54 23.61 2.53
CA LYS A 41 -39.13 24.02 2.37
C LYS A 41 -38.25 23.48 3.49
N GLN A 42 -38.71 23.55 4.74
CA GLN A 42 -37.98 23.00 5.89
C GLN A 42 -37.83 21.48 5.79
N LEU A 43 -38.89 20.78 5.35
CA LEU A 43 -38.82 19.34 5.09
C LEU A 43 -37.82 19.03 3.97
N ALA A 44 -37.85 19.76 2.86
CA ALA A 44 -36.90 19.59 1.75
C ALA A 44 -35.44 19.78 2.22
N SER A 45 -35.16 20.83 2.99
CA SER A 45 -33.84 21.07 3.58
C SER A 45 -33.43 19.97 4.58
N GLY A 46 -34.40 19.43 5.34
CA GLY A 46 -34.18 18.27 6.22
C GLY A 46 -33.78 17.02 5.45
N TYR A 47 -34.42 16.75 4.32
CA TYR A 47 -34.05 15.64 3.42
C TYR A 47 -32.67 15.84 2.80
N GLU A 48 -32.34 17.05 2.32
CA GLU A 48 -31.00 17.35 1.80
C GLU A 48 -29.91 17.11 2.85
N ASN A 49 -30.13 17.57 4.09
CA ASN A 49 -29.21 17.31 5.20
C ASN A 49 -29.07 15.81 5.51
N PHE A 50 -30.17 15.07 5.47
CA PHE A 50 -30.17 13.62 5.69
C PHE A 50 -29.35 12.89 4.61
N TYR A 51 -29.56 13.21 3.34
CA TYR A 51 -28.79 12.62 2.24
C TYR A 51 -27.32 13.00 2.30
N ARG A 52 -26.98 14.23 2.71
CA ARG A 52 -25.60 14.65 2.92
C ARG A 52 -24.92 13.84 4.02
N ILE A 53 -25.58 13.64 5.16
CA ILE A 53 -25.04 12.83 6.27
C ILE A 53 -24.82 11.38 5.83
N ILE A 54 -25.75 10.80 5.07
CA ILE A 54 -25.58 9.44 4.51
C ILE A 54 -24.38 9.39 3.57
N ALA A 55 -24.22 10.37 2.69
CA ALA A 55 -23.08 10.40 1.77
C ALA A 55 -21.74 10.49 2.52
N GLU A 56 -21.63 11.42 3.48
CA GLU A 56 -20.40 11.61 4.28
C GLU A 56 -20.06 10.36 5.11
N THR A 57 -21.06 9.74 5.75
CA THR A 57 -20.86 8.51 6.54
C THR A 57 -20.49 7.31 5.68
N THR A 58 -21.05 7.21 4.46
CA THR A 58 -20.70 6.16 3.51
C THR A 58 -19.25 6.32 3.04
N THR A 59 -18.83 7.54 2.66
CA THR A 59 -17.44 7.80 2.25
C THR A 59 -16.44 7.55 3.40
N ALA A 60 -16.77 7.93 4.63
CA ALA A 60 -15.93 7.63 5.80
C ALA A 60 -15.84 6.12 6.08
N ALA A 61 -16.95 5.38 5.93
CA ALA A 61 -16.98 3.93 6.07
C ALA A 61 -16.16 3.23 4.98
N GLU A 62 -16.24 3.70 3.72
CA GLU A 62 -15.43 3.19 2.61
C GLU A 62 -13.93 3.42 2.86
N GLY A 63 -13.54 4.61 3.32
CA GLY A 63 -12.16 4.93 3.65
C GLY A 63 -11.58 4.05 4.76
N THR A 64 -12.34 3.87 5.85
CA THR A 64 -11.93 3.01 6.98
C THR A 64 -11.88 1.53 6.59
N MET A 65 -12.83 1.03 5.78
CA MET A 65 -12.78 -0.32 5.25
C MET A 65 -11.59 -0.53 4.30
N GLY A 66 -11.26 0.45 3.46
CA GLY A 66 -10.08 0.43 2.60
C GLY A 66 -8.78 0.31 3.40
N GLN A 67 -8.65 1.10 4.46
CA GLN A 67 -7.50 1.05 5.37
C GLN A 67 -7.42 -0.30 6.10
N ALA A 68 -8.54 -0.84 6.59
CA ALA A 68 -8.60 -2.14 7.24
C ALA A 68 -8.22 -3.29 6.29
N ARG A 69 -8.66 -3.24 5.02
CA ARG A 69 -8.25 -4.21 3.98
C ARG A 69 -6.75 -4.13 3.71
N SER A 70 -6.20 -2.93 3.54
CA SER A 70 -4.77 -2.74 3.33
C SER A 70 -3.93 -3.30 4.49
N MET A 71 -4.33 -3.03 5.74
CA MET A 71 -3.64 -3.60 6.92
C MET A 71 -3.73 -5.12 6.96
N ARG A 72 -4.89 -5.70 6.64
CA ARG A 72 -5.06 -7.16 6.56
C ARG A 72 -4.17 -7.77 5.49
N ASP A 73 -4.11 -7.19 4.30
CA ASP A 73 -3.27 -7.66 3.19
C ASP A 73 -1.79 -7.55 3.49
N ASN A 74 -1.37 -6.52 4.25
CA ASN A 74 0.00 -6.41 4.74
C ASN A 74 0.32 -7.49 5.78
N ASN A 75 -0.61 -7.76 6.70
CA ASN A 75 -0.41 -8.77 7.73
C ASN A 75 -0.31 -10.18 7.12
N ILE A 76 -1.18 -10.53 6.17
CA ILE A 76 -1.12 -11.80 5.44
C ILE A 76 0.20 -11.97 4.70
N ARG A 77 0.72 -10.89 4.09
CA ARG A 77 2.05 -10.90 3.45
C ARG A 77 3.18 -11.18 4.44
N HIS A 78 3.11 -10.58 5.63
CA HIS A 78 4.10 -10.81 6.69
C HIS A 78 4.05 -12.25 7.21
N THR A 79 2.87 -12.80 7.45
CA THR A 79 2.72 -14.20 7.89
C THR A 79 3.26 -15.18 6.84
N LYS A 80 2.97 -14.96 5.55
CA LYS A 80 3.53 -15.79 4.48
C LYS A 80 5.05 -15.71 4.38
N MET A 81 5.63 -14.56 4.69
CA MET A 81 7.09 -14.39 4.77
C MET A 81 7.66 -15.20 5.94
N GLU A 82 7.05 -15.14 7.12
CA GLU A 82 7.46 -15.93 8.29
C GLU A 82 7.32 -17.44 8.04
N GLU A 83 6.23 -17.86 7.38
CA GLU A 83 6.03 -19.24 6.94
C GLU A 83 7.08 -19.65 5.90
N ALA A 84 7.39 -18.81 4.91
CA ALA A 84 8.42 -19.09 3.91
C ALA A 84 9.82 -19.20 4.53
N ILE A 85 10.11 -18.39 5.56
CA ILE A 85 11.36 -18.48 6.33
C ILE A 85 11.39 -19.75 7.20
N ALA A 86 10.26 -20.16 7.76
CA ALA A 86 10.13 -21.39 8.55
C ALA A 86 10.16 -22.66 7.67
N GLU A 87 9.66 -22.57 6.43
CA GLU A 87 9.64 -23.64 5.44
C GLU A 87 10.95 -23.72 4.64
N ALA A 88 11.70 -22.61 4.55
CA ALA A 88 13.07 -22.63 4.08
C ALA A 88 13.91 -23.50 5.02
N ASP A 89 14.22 -24.72 4.55
CA ASP A 89 14.99 -25.75 5.24
C ASP A 89 16.14 -25.13 6.07
N PRO A 90 16.30 -25.46 7.37
CA PRO A 90 17.43 -24.98 8.17
C PRO A 90 18.80 -25.20 7.49
N VAL A 91 18.92 -26.21 6.63
CA VAL A 91 20.10 -26.43 5.78
C VAL A 91 20.35 -25.27 4.82
N PHE A 92 19.30 -24.72 4.22
CA PHE A 92 19.38 -23.60 3.28
C PHE A 92 19.80 -22.29 3.97
N MET A 93 19.25 -21.99 5.15
CA MET A 93 19.70 -20.83 5.94
C MET A 93 21.16 -21.00 6.39
N GLN A 94 21.56 -22.23 6.71
CA GLN A 94 22.95 -22.54 7.00
C GLN A 94 23.85 -22.33 5.78
N GLN A 95 23.43 -22.73 4.58
CA GLN A 95 24.19 -22.49 3.34
C GLN A 95 24.43 -21.01 3.07
N LEU A 96 23.38 -20.17 3.16
CA LEU A 96 23.51 -18.71 3.01
C LEU A 96 24.55 -18.13 3.96
N ALA A 97 24.57 -18.58 5.21
CA ALA A 97 25.54 -18.14 6.22
C ALA A 97 26.99 -18.52 5.86
N THR A 98 27.22 -19.56 5.05
CA THR A 98 28.56 -19.97 4.62
C THR A 98 29.10 -19.21 3.41
N PHE A 99 28.25 -18.58 2.60
CA PHE A 99 28.68 -17.93 1.37
C PHE A 99 29.56 -16.71 1.62
N GLN A 100 29.18 -15.85 2.58
CA GLN A 100 29.94 -14.63 2.88
C GLN A 100 31.38 -14.95 3.31
N PRO A 101 31.63 -15.86 4.28
CA PRO A 101 32.98 -16.28 4.61
C PRO A 101 33.78 -16.85 3.43
N ARG A 102 33.14 -17.63 2.54
CA ARG A 102 33.80 -18.20 1.35
C ARG A 102 34.21 -17.11 0.36
N MET A 103 33.33 -16.16 0.07
CA MET A 103 33.62 -15.00 -0.79
C MET A 103 34.80 -14.19 -0.26
N ASP A 104 34.83 -13.93 1.06
CA ASP A 104 35.92 -13.18 1.68
C ASP A 104 37.25 -13.95 1.62
N SER A 105 37.21 -15.27 1.84
CA SER A 105 38.37 -16.15 1.68
C SER A 105 38.92 -16.14 0.25
N ILE A 106 38.04 -16.23 -0.76
CA ILE A 106 38.39 -16.15 -2.18
C ILE A 106 39.08 -14.81 -2.48
N GLU A 107 38.52 -13.69 -2.02
CA GLU A 107 39.09 -12.38 -2.28
C GLU A 107 40.47 -12.20 -1.61
N VAL A 108 40.62 -12.64 -0.35
CA VAL A 108 41.92 -12.64 0.34
C VAL A 108 42.95 -13.49 -0.41
N ARG A 109 42.57 -14.71 -0.83
CA ARG A 109 43.46 -15.61 -1.55
C ARG A 109 43.84 -15.06 -2.92
N ARG A 110 42.90 -14.43 -3.62
CA ARG A 110 43.13 -13.73 -4.88
C ARG A 110 44.13 -12.59 -4.71
N GLN A 111 43.94 -11.70 -3.73
CA GLN A 111 44.86 -10.58 -3.47
C GLN A 111 46.28 -11.06 -3.19
N ARG A 112 46.44 -12.14 -2.41
CA ARG A 112 47.75 -12.78 -2.15
C ARG A 112 48.40 -13.37 -3.40
N LEU A 113 47.62 -13.90 -4.34
CA LEU A 113 48.16 -14.44 -5.58
C LEU A 113 48.48 -13.33 -6.58
N VAL A 114 47.65 -12.29 -6.68
CA VAL A 114 47.92 -11.12 -7.53
C VAL A 114 49.23 -10.44 -7.13
N SER A 115 49.49 -10.28 -5.83
CA SER A 115 50.73 -9.66 -5.34
C SER A 115 51.98 -10.50 -5.63
N ARG A 116 51.84 -11.81 -5.87
CA ARG A 116 52.95 -12.73 -6.15
C ARG A 116 53.13 -13.06 -7.63
N ALA A 117 52.05 -13.04 -8.43
CA ALA A 117 52.01 -13.59 -9.78
C ALA A 117 51.60 -12.59 -10.88
N GLY A 118 51.10 -11.41 -10.51
CA GLY A 118 50.37 -10.53 -11.44
C GLY A 118 48.89 -10.92 -11.60
N ALA A 119 48.11 -10.06 -12.27
CA ALA A 119 46.63 -10.11 -12.26
C ALA A 119 45.98 -10.96 -13.37
N ASP A 120 46.71 -11.29 -14.44
CA ASP A 120 46.12 -11.69 -15.73
C ASP A 120 45.35 -13.03 -15.72
N GLY A 121 45.58 -13.90 -14.72
CA GLY A 121 44.90 -15.19 -14.59
C GLY A 121 43.77 -15.25 -13.55
N LEU A 122 43.50 -14.17 -12.82
CA LEU A 122 42.65 -14.19 -11.62
C LEU A 122 41.34 -13.39 -11.75
N LYS A 123 41.09 -12.84 -12.95
CA LYS A 123 39.90 -12.04 -13.25
C LYS A 123 38.61 -12.86 -13.18
N GLU A 124 38.66 -14.12 -13.62
CA GLU A 124 37.51 -15.04 -13.57
C GLU A 124 37.09 -15.35 -12.13
N ALA A 125 38.07 -15.64 -11.24
CA ALA A 125 37.80 -15.85 -9.82
C ALA A 125 37.15 -14.61 -9.16
N GLN A 126 37.60 -13.41 -9.53
CA GLN A 126 37.00 -12.15 -9.07
C GLN A 126 35.57 -11.98 -9.58
N GLN A 127 35.33 -12.21 -10.87
CA GLN A 127 34.00 -12.09 -11.48
C GLN A 127 33.01 -13.08 -10.86
N ASN A 128 33.44 -14.32 -10.63
CA ASN A 128 32.62 -15.36 -10.02
C ASN A 128 32.29 -15.03 -8.55
N SER A 129 33.25 -14.53 -7.77
CA SER A 129 32.99 -14.10 -6.40
C SER A 129 32.03 -12.90 -6.32
N GLU A 130 32.15 -11.94 -7.23
CA GLU A 130 31.29 -10.76 -7.26
C GLU A 130 29.87 -11.13 -7.72
N LEU A 131 29.74 -12.01 -8.72
CA LEU A 131 28.46 -12.55 -9.14
C LEU A 131 27.80 -13.38 -8.03
N ALA A 132 28.58 -14.20 -7.32
CA ALA A 132 28.11 -14.96 -6.16
C ALA A 132 27.56 -14.02 -5.07
N ARG A 133 28.20 -12.87 -4.81
CA ARG A 133 27.73 -11.89 -3.84
C ARG A 133 26.37 -11.29 -4.23
N ARG A 134 26.19 -10.97 -5.51
CA ARG A 134 24.91 -10.46 -6.02
C ARG A 134 23.80 -11.50 -5.92
N LEU A 135 24.07 -12.74 -6.34
CA LEU A 135 23.08 -13.82 -6.31
C LEU A 135 22.73 -14.25 -4.89
N ALA A 136 23.68 -14.22 -3.94
CA ALA A 136 23.40 -14.48 -2.53
C ALA A 136 22.48 -13.41 -1.92
N SER A 137 22.70 -12.14 -2.27
CA SER A 137 21.81 -11.03 -1.88
C SER A 137 20.42 -11.20 -2.50
N GLU A 138 20.34 -11.57 -3.79
CA GLU A 138 19.07 -11.85 -4.47
C GLU A 138 18.33 -13.04 -3.84
N ALA A 139 19.05 -14.11 -3.48
CA ALA A 139 18.48 -15.25 -2.76
C ALA A 139 17.90 -14.82 -1.42
N HIS A 140 18.61 -13.98 -0.66
CA HIS A 140 18.12 -13.45 0.60
C HIS A 140 16.87 -12.57 0.41
N MET A 141 16.89 -11.67 -0.58
CA MET A 141 15.75 -10.81 -0.93
C MET A 141 14.52 -11.61 -1.36
N ASN A 142 14.69 -12.74 -2.05
CA ASN A 142 13.58 -13.61 -2.47
C ASN A 142 12.91 -14.34 -1.31
N LEU A 143 13.61 -14.57 -0.20
CA LEU A 143 13.00 -15.16 1.01
C LEU A 143 12.17 -14.16 1.78
N ILE A 144 12.65 -12.91 1.86
CA ILE A 144 11.97 -11.85 2.61
C ILE A 144 10.91 -11.12 1.76
N ASN A 145 10.89 -11.35 0.45
CA ASN A 145 9.86 -10.82 -0.42
C ASN A 145 8.61 -11.71 -0.35
N PRO A 146 7.42 -11.16 -0.03
CA PRO A 146 6.17 -11.93 0.02
C PRO A 146 5.73 -12.49 -1.35
N LEU A 147 6.38 -12.08 -2.45
CA LEU A 147 6.18 -12.62 -3.81
C LEU A 147 7.26 -13.61 -4.25
N GLY A 148 8.34 -13.75 -3.47
CA GLY A 148 9.40 -14.70 -3.77
C GLY A 148 9.04 -16.12 -3.32
N THR A 149 9.69 -17.11 -3.91
CA THR A 149 9.48 -18.53 -3.57
C THR A 149 10.76 -19.13 -3.01
N VAL A 150 10.63 -20.02 -2.03
CA VAL A 150 11.75 -20.78 -1.46
C VAL A 150 12.54 -21.49 -2.56
N LYS A 151 11.85 -22.09 -3.54
CA LYS A 151 12.49 -22.75 -4.68
C LYS A 151 13.42 -21.83 -5.47
N GLN A 152 12.99 -20.61 -5.80
CA GLN A 152 13.84 -19.64 -6.49
C GLN A 152 15.07 -19.26 -5.64
N ALA A 153 14.89 -19.11 -4.33
CA ALA A 153 15.98 -18.81 -3.42
C ALA A 153 16.98 -19.98 -3.34
N THR A 154 16.51 -21.24 -3.31
CA THR A 154 17.33 -22.45 -3.35
C THR A 154 18.12 -22.56 -4.66
N ASP A 155 17.46 -22.39 -5.80
CA ASP A 155 18.11 -22.42 -7.13
C ASP A 155 19.22 -21.36 -7.24
N LEU A 156 19.02 -20.18 -6.65
CA LEU A 156 20.04 -19.15 -6.57
C LEU A 156 21.22 -19.56 -5.67
N CYS A 157 20.96 -20.22 -4.54
CA CYS A 157 21.99 -20.73 -3.65
C CYS A 157 22.86 -21.82 -4.31
N ASP A 158 22.25 -22.72 -5.09
CA ASP A 158 22.99 -23.72 -5.86
C ASP A 158 23.90 -23.07 -6.91
N ARG A 159 23.41 -22.01 -7.58
CA ARG A 159 24.23 -21.22 -8.52
C ARG A 159 25.38 -20.51 -7.81
N VAL A 160 25.14 -19.93 -6.64
CA VAL A 160 26.20 -19.31 -5.81
C VAL A 160 27.25 -20.35 -5.44
N ASN A 161 26.84 -21.52 -4.94
CA ASN A 161 27.73 -22.61 -4.58
C ASN A 161 28.66 -23.01 -5.73
N LYS A 162 28.10 -23.13 -6.94
CA LYS A 162 28.87 -23.45 -8.14
C LYS A 162 29.89 -22.35 -8.48
N LEU A 163 29.49 -21.09 -8.47
CA LEU A 163 30.40 -19.96 -8.75
C LEU A 163 31.55 -19.88 -7.76
N LEU A 164 31.28 -20.14 -6.47
CA LEU A 164 32.32 -20.16 -5.45
C LEU A 164 33.28 -21.33 -5.65
N ALA A 165 32.78 -22.52 -6.00
CA ALA A 165 33.62 -23.67 -6.32
C ALA A 165 34.51 -23.43 -7.55
N ASP A 166 33.96 -22.81 -8.60
CA ASP A 166 34.72 -22.45 -9.80
C ASP A 166 35.82 -21.42 -9.47
N ALA A 167 35.52 -20.41 -8.65
CA ALA A 167 36.50 -19.43 -8.20
C ALA A 167 37.61 -20.06 -7.32
N GLU A 168 37.25 -20.96 -6.40
CA GLU A 168 38.19 -21.71 -5.58
C GLU A 168 39.13 -22.56 -6.44
N TYR A 169 38.60 -23.23 -7.47
CA TYR A 169 39.38 -24.01 -8.42
C TYR A 169 40.38 -23.14 -9.22
N THR A 170 39.94 -22.00 -9.75
CA THR A 170 40.81 -21.08 -10.48
C THR A 170 41.97 -20.57 -9.61
N LEU A 171 41.69 -20.26 -8.34
CA LEU A 171 42.72 -19.85 -7.37
C LEU A 171 43.71 -20.99 -7.05
N GLU A 172 43.21 -22.22 -6.93
CA GLU A 172 44.03 -23.40 -6.67
C GLU A 172 44.99 -23.66 -7.84
N GLU A 173 44.51 -23.64 -9.07
CA GLU A 173 45.33 -23.81 -10.27
C GLU A 173 46.36 -22.69 -10.44
N ALA A 174 45.98 -21.43 -10.17
CA ALA A 174 46.92 -20.32 -10.17
C ALA A 174 48.02 -20.50 -9.10
N SER A 175 47.66 -20.96 -7.91
CA SER A 175 48.62 -21.26 -6.84
C SER A 175 49.60 -22.37 -7.23
N LYS A 176 49.12 -23.45 -7.86
CA LYS A 176 49.97 -24.56 -8.34
C LYS A 176 50.95 -24.08 -9.41
N ARG A 177 50.48 -23.29 -10.38
CA ARG A 177 51.34 -22.72 -11.45
C ARG A 177 52.45 -21.85 -10.86
N LEU A 178 52.12 -21.01 -9.87
CA LEU A 178 53.12 -20.18 -9.20
C LEU A 178 54.14 -21.01 -8.42
N ASN A 179 53.71 -22.04 -7.69
CA ASN A 179 54.62 -22.93 -6.96
C ASN A 179 55.55 -23.69 -7.91
N LYS A 180 55.03 -24.18 -9.05
CA LYS A 180 55.83 -24.84 -10.07
C LYS A 180 56.86 -23.89 -10.69
N ALA A 181 56.45 -22.66 -11.03
CA ALA A 181 57.36 -21.65 -11.58
C ALA A 181 58.51 -21.32 -10.61
N ASN A 182 58.22 -21.20 -9.31
CA ASN A 182 59.23 -20.97 -8.27
C ASN A 182 60.20 -22.14 -8.07
N GLN A 183 59.77 -23.39 -8.31
CA GLN A 183 60.63 -24.57 -8.21
C GLN A 183 61.55 -24.75 -9.43
N THR A 184 61.09 -24.37 -10.63
CA THR A 184 61.90 -24.45 -11.86
C THR A 184 62.84 -23.25 -12.06
N GLY A 185 62.69 -22.20 -11.26
CA GLY A 185 63.57 -21.02 -11.28
C GLY A 185 64.74 -21.07 -10.28
N GLN A 186 64.88 -22.17 -9.53
CA GLN A 186 66.07 -22.52 -8.74
C GLN A 186 66.91 -23.54 -9.50
#